data_AF-A0A3M1F2C5-F1
#
_entry.id   AF-A0A3M1F2C5-F1
#
_cell.length_a   1.000
_cell.length_b   1.000
_cell.length_c   1.000
_cell.angle_alpha   90.00
_cell.angle_beta   90.00
_cell.angle_gamma   90.00
#
_symmetry.space_group_name_H-M   'P 1'
#
loop_
_entity.id
_entity.type
_entity.pdbx_description
1 polymer ?
#
loop_
_entity_poly.entity_id
_entity_poly.type
_entity_poly.pdbx_seq_one_letter_code
_entity_poly.pdbx_strand_id
1 'polypeptide(L)'
;MTERQQVRWLLVAGLSLGGLGLFLLRAPQFHPLRIHLWVGFLWGAVAAGQALTGLDISAPRPPRLPDRWPSGGVRTRIGVILIVLALVASFVVVERLLPDYRAWRGTPLAWFTSILLLLLGAAALQRLPPDQPFETRHPPKLGRGEAVLVAGIFLLAMLLRVYRLDSIPPGIFVDETNAATDALYLLEGRAASPFATGWYET
;
A
#
# COMPACT_ATOMS: atom_id res chain seq x y z
N MET A 1 14.86 -7.31 32.84
CA MET A 1 14.33 -7.37 31.46
C MET A 1 15.11 -6.34 30.65
N THR A 2 15.79 -6.72 29.57
CA THR A 2 16.61 -5.77 28.81
C THR A 2 15.70 -4.86 27.96
N GLU A 3 16.15 -3.65 27.65
CA GLU A 3 15.43 -2.69 26.78
C GLU A 3 15.02 -3.33 25.45
N ARG A 4 15.92 -4.12 24.83
CA ARG A 4 15.63 -4.92 23.63
C ARG A 4 14.50 -5.93 23.83
N GLN A 5 14.38 -6.51 25.01
CA GLN A 5 13.32 -7.46 25.32
C GLN A 5 11.97 -6.74 25.43
N GLN A 6 11.93 -5.56 26.06
CA GLN A 6 10.71 -4.73 26.13
C GLN A 6 10.21 -4.31 24.75
N VAL A 7 11.11 -3.86 23.87
CA VAL A 7 10.76 -3.51 22.48
C VAL A 7 10.18 -4.70 21.71
N ARG A 8 10.77 -5.90 21.86
CA ARG A 8 10.25 -7.12 21.23
C ARG A 8 8.84 -7.47 21.73
N TRP A 9 8.59 -7.34 23.03
CA TRP A 9 7.25 -7.60 23.58
C TRP A 9 6.22 -6.57 23.12
N LEU A 10 6.59 -5.29 23.03
CA LEU A 10 5.73 -4.25 22.47
C LEU A 10 5.39 -4.52 21.01
N LEU A 11 6.37 -4.98 20.21
CA LEU A 11 6.12 -5.37 18.83
C LEU A 11 5.16 -6.55 18.74
N VAL A 12 5.41 -7.63 19.49
CA VAL A 12 4.55 -8.82 19.51
C VAL A 12 3.15 -8.45 19.96
N ALA A 13 3.01 -7.65 21.02
CA ALA A 13 1.71 -7.18 21.51
C ALA A 13 0.98 -6.33 20.47
N GLY A 14 1.68 -5.37 19.84
CA GLY A 14 1.10 -4.51 18.79
C GLY A 14 0.63 -5.30 17.57
N LEU A 15 1.44 -6.25 17.10
CA LEU A 15 1.08 -7.15 16.00
C LEU A 15 -0.08 -8.08 16.37
N SER A 16 -0.10 -8.59 17.60
CA SER A 16 -1.18 -9.48 18.07
C SER A 16 -2.51 -8.73 18.21
N LEU A 17 -2.49 -7.51 18.75
CA LEU A 17 -3.67 -6.64 18.83
C LEU A 17 -4.16 -6.21 17.45
N GLY A 18 -3.25 -5.87 16.54
CA GLY A 18 -3.58 -5.56 15.15
C GLY A 18 -4.20 -6.76 14.42
N GLY A 19 -3.59 -7.94 14.54
CA GLY A 19 -4.08 -9.18 13.94
C GLY A 19 -5.45 -9.60 14.50
N LEU A 20 -5.61 -9.54 15.82
CA LEU A 20 -6.89 -9.83 16.48
C LEU A 20 -7.97 -8.81 16.09
N GLY A 21 -7.64 -7.52 16.08
CA GLY A 21 -8.56 -6.47 15.65
C GLY A 21 -9.05 -6.68 14.22
N LEU A 22 -8.14 -7.00 13.29
CA LEU A 22 -8.48 -7.30 11.90
C LEU A 22 -9.34 -8.57 11.77
N PHE A 23 -9.02 -9.62 12.52
CA PHE A 23 -9.81 -10.85 12.55
C PHE A 23 -11.23 -10.60 13.04
N LEU A 24 -11.38 -9.85 14.14
CA LEU A 24 -12.69 -9.51 14.71
C LEU A 24 -13.49 -8.56 13.81
N LEU A 25 -12.83 -7.65 13.08
CA LEU A 25 -13.48 -6.76 12.10
C LEU A 25 -14.17 -7.53 10.95
N ARG A 26 -13.68 -8.74 10.64
CA ARG A 26 -14.29 -9.61 9.60
C ARG A 26 -15.49 -10.40 10.10
N ALA A 27 -15.63 -10.58 11.41
CA ALA A 27 -16.66 -11.42 12.01
C ALA A 27 -17.99 -10.65 12.17
N PRO A 28 -19.11 -11.12 11.56
CA PRO A 28 -20.37 -10.37 11.53
C PRO A 28 -20.94 -10.05 12.93
N GLN A 29 -20.72 -10.94 13.89
CA GLN A 29 -21.19 -10.78 15.26
C GLN A 29 -20.57 -9.56 16.00
N PHE A 30 -19.46 -8.99 15.50
CA PHE A 30 -18.81 -7.83 16.10
C PHE A 30 -19.07 -6.51 15.37
N HIS A 31 -20.03 -6.47 14.43
CA HIS A 31 -20.50 -5.23 13.82
C HIS A 31 -20.76 -4.07 14.80
N PRO A 32 -21.44 -4.25 15.95
CA PRO A 32 -21.68 -3.15 16.88
C PRO A 32 -20.40 -2.59 17.54
N LEU A 33 -19.30 -3.36 17.55
CA LEU A 33 -18.02 -2.96 18.15
C LEU A 33 -16.99 -2.48 17.11
N ARG A 34 -17.36 -2.40 15.82
CA ARG A 34 -16.43 -2.10 14.72
C ARG A 34 -15.57 -0.86 14.95
N ILE A 35 -16.15 0.23 15.46
CA ILE A 35 -15.38 1.46 15.69
C ILE A 35 -14.30 1.26 16.76
N HIS A 36 -14.60 0.52 17.83
CA HIS A 36 -13.63 0.21 18.88
C HIS A 36 -12.53 -0.73 18.37
N LEU A 37 -12.88 -1.69 17.51
CA LEU A 37 -11.91 -2.59 16.88
C LEU A 37 -10.96 -1.84 15.94
N TRP A 38 -11.46 -0.88 15.16
CA TRP A 38 -10.61 0.01 14.34
C TRP A 38 -9.66 0.86 15.19
N VAL A 39 -10.15 1.43 16.30
CA VAL A 39 -9.32 2.18 17.23
C VAL A 39 -8.24 1.28 17.82
N GLY A 40 -8.58 0.07 18.26
CA GLY A 40 -7.62 -0.90 18.77
C GLY A 40 -6.56 -1.31 17.73
N PHE A 41 -6.99 -1.55 16.48
CA PHE A 41 -6.09 -1.83 15.36
C PHE A 41 -5.11 -0.68 15.11
N LEU A 42 -5.59 0.56 15.05
CA LEU A 42 -4.75 1.74 14.84
C LEU A 42 -3.72 1.90 15.98
N TRP A 43 -4.13 1.72 17.22
CA TRP A 43 -3.21 1.73 18.36
C TRP A 43 -2.17 0.61 18.29
N GLY A 44 -2.57 -0.60 17.91
CA GLY A 44 -1.66 -1.72 17.69
C GLY A 44 -0.62 -1.44 16.60
N ALA A 45 -1.05 -0.84 15.48
CA ALA A 45 -0.17 -0.44 14.38
C ALA A 45 0.82 0.66 14.80
N VAL A 46 0.37 1.67 15.54
CA VAL A 46 1.24 2.74 16.07
C VAL A 46 2.27 2.17 17.04
N ALA A 47 1.84 1.30 17.97
CA ALA A 47 2.73 0.65 18.93
C ALA A 47 3.77 -0.25 18.22
N ALA A 48 3.35 -1.02 17.21
CA ALA A 48 4.25 -1.83 16.41
C ALA A 48 5.25 -0.97 15.62
N GLY A 49 4.81 0.14 15.03
CA GLY A 49 5.67 1.10 14.35
C GLY A 49 6.72 1.73 15.27
N GLN A 50 6.30 2.16 16.46
CA GLN A 50 7.24 2.67 17.49
C GLN A 50 8.24 1.59 17.92
N ALA A 51 7.78 0.36 18.17
CA ALA A 51 8.66 -0.74 18.53
C ALA A 51 9.66 -1.05 17.41
N LEU A 52 9.24 -1.02 16.14
CA LEU A 52 10.13 -1.19 14.99
C LEU A 52 11.21 -0.10 14.92
N THR A 53 10.89 1.15 15.26
CA THR A 53 11.91 2.22 15.32
C THR A 53 12.93 2.01 16.44
N GLY A 54 12.55 1.31 17.51
CA GLY A 54 13.47 0.95 18.61
C GLY A 54 14.25 -0.34 18.36
N LEU A 55 13.83 -1.16 17.39
CA LEU A 55 14.65 -2.27 16.90
C LEU A 55 15.75 -1.67 16.04
N ASP A 56 16.94 -1.55 16.63
CA ASP A 56 18.21 -1.26 15.96
C ASP A 56 18.56 -2.43 15.01
N ILE A 57 17.75 -2.59 13.97
CA ILE A 57 18.06 -3.43 12.82
C ILE A 57 19.24 -2.70 12.18
N SER A 58 20.34 -3.40 11.90
CA SER A 58 21.59 -2.86 11.35
C SER A 58 21.48 -2.20 9.97
N ALA A 59 20.27 -1.79 9.57
CA ALA A 59 20.04 -0.86 8.50
C ALA A 59 20.83 0.44 8.75
N PRO A 60 21.41 1.03 7.69
CA PRO A 60 22.02 2.35 7.80
C PRO A 60 21.03 3.29 8.48
N ARG A 61 21.48 3.95 9.55
CA ARG A 61 20.63 4.84 10.36
C ARG A 61 19.85 5.74 9.40
N PRO A 62 18.51 5.70 9.42
CA PRO A 62 17.75 6.59 8.57
C PRO A 62 18.21 8.03 8.85
N PRO A 63 18.18 8.91 7.85
CA PRO A 63 18.49 10.32 8.06
C PRO A 63 17.70 10.78 9.30
N ARG A 64 18.41 11.33 10.29
CA ARG A 64 17.78 11.78 11.54
C ARG A 64 16.60 12.65 11.17
N LEU A 65 15.39 12.23 11.57
CA LEU A 65 14.23 13.08 11.48
C LEU A 65 14.58 14.39 12.21
N PRO A 66 14.20 15.55 11.67
CA PRO A 66 14.50 16.82 12.31
C PRO A 66 14.01 16.78 13.76
N ASP A 67 14.87 17.17 14.71
CA ASP A 67 14.61 17.14 16.16
C ASP A 67 13.36 17.94 16.59
N ARG A 68 12.84 18.76 15.68
CA ARG A 68 11.59 19.48 15.85
C ARG A 68 10.71 19.22 14.65
N TRP A 69 9.47 18.85 14.93
CA TRP A 69 8.41 18.95 13.93
C TRP A 69 8.46 20.36 13.35
N PRO A 70 8.46 20.51 12.02
CA PRO A 70 8.51 21.83 11.41
C PRO A 70 7.47 22.73 12.06
N SER A 71 7.90 23.80 12.74
CA SER A 71 6.99 24.80 13.32
C SER A 71 6.07 25.25 12.19
N GLY A 72 4.81 24.85 12.30
CA GLY A 72 3.96 24.57 11.14
C GLY A 72 3.56 25.83 10.40
N GLY A 73 4.36 26.23 9.42
CA GLY A 73 3.96 27.21 8.41
C GLY A 73 2.69 26.75 7.69
N VAL A 74 1.94 27.68 7.09
CA VAL A 74 0.63 27.44 6.45
C VAL A 74 0.65 26.20 5.54
N ARG A 75 1.69 26.03 4.72
CA ARG A 75 1.89 24.85 3.85
C ARG A 75 1.91 23.52 4.61
N THR A 76 2.54 23.47 5.79
CA THR A 76 2.58 22.26 6.63
C THR A 76 1.19 21.91 7.13
N ARG A 77 0.42 22.92 7.56
CA ARG A 77 -0.97 22.73 8.01
C ARG A 77 -1.86 22.23 6.88
N ILE A 78 -1.75 22.82 5.69
CA ILE A 78 -2.46 22.36 4.49
C ILE A 78 -2.10 20.91 4.19
N GLY A 79 -0.81 20.55 4.19
CA GLY A 79 -0.37 19.18 3.94
C GLY A 79 -0.96 18.17 4.92
N VAL A 80 -0.95 18.49 6.22
CA VAL A 80 -1.58 17.63 7.24
C VAL A 80 -3.09 17.51 7.01
N ILE A 81 -3.79 18.62 6.76
CA ILE A 81 -5.24 18.61 6.50
C ILE A 81 -5.57 17.71 5.30
N LEU A 82 -4.83 17.85 4.20
CA LEU A 82 -5.03 17.02 3.00
C LEU A 82 -4.83 15.53 3.29
N ILE A 83 -3.79 15.17 4.05
CA ILE A 83 -3.56 13.77 4.46
C ILE A 83 -4.70 13.27 5.34
N VAL A 84 -5.17 14.05 6.31
CA VAL A 84 -6.29 13.67 7.17
C VAL A 84 -7.56 13.45 6.33
N LEU A 85 -7.86 14.35 5.40
CA LEU A 85 -9.00 14.19 4.48
C LEU A 85 -8.85 12.95 3.59
N ALA A 86 -7.64 12.67 3.10
CA ALA A 86 -7.34 11.45 2.33
C ALA A 86 -7.61 10.18 3.15
N LEU A 87 -7.19 10.16 4.42
CA LEU A 87 -7.41 9.03 5.32
C LEU A 87 -8.90 8.83 5.60
N VAL A 88 -9.64 9.92 5.84
CA VAL A 88 -11.11 9.86 6.03
C VAL A 88 -11.80 9.33 4.77
N ALA A 89 -11.47 9.84 3.59
CA ALA A 89 -12.04 9.36 2.33
C ALA A 89 -11.72 7.87 2.08
N SER A 90 -10.49 7.45 2.37
CA SER A 90 -10.08 6.05 2.29
C SER A 90 -10.84 5.16 3.28
N PHE A 91 -11.05 5.65 4.51
CA PHE A 91 -11.83 4.94 5.52
C PHE A 91 -13.28 4.73 5.07
N VAL A 92 -13.92 5.75 4.48
CA VAL A 92 -15.28 5.62 3.92
C VAL A 92 -15.34 4.57 2.81
N VAL A 93 -14.33 4.54 1.92
CA VAL A 93 -14.23 3.51 0.87
C VAL A 93 -14.13 2.11 1.48
N VAL A 94 -13.25 1.93 2.47
CA VAL A 94 -13.07 0.63 3.15
C VAL A 94 -14.32 0.22 3.92
N GLU A 95 -14.92 1.12 4.69
CA GLU A 95 -16.11 0.83 5.49
C GLU A 95 -17.29 0.37 4.63
N ARG A 96 -17.41 0.95 3.43
CA ARG A 96 -18.42 0.55 2.45
C ARG A 96 -18.12 -0.76 1.73
N LEU A 97 -16.87 -1.02 1.37
CA LEU A 97 -16.48 -2.21 0.61
C LEU A 97 -16.22 -3.45 1.47
N LEU A 98 -15.89 -3.26 2.76
CA LEU A 98 -15.56 -4.35 3.66
C LEU A 98 -16.74 -5.31 3.94
N PRO A 99 -17.99 -4.86 4.13
CA PRO A 99 -19.15 -5.76 4.27
C PRO A 99 -19.54 -6.43 2.94
N ASP A 100 -19.45 -5.69 1.83
CA ASP A 100 -19.82 -6.17 0.50
C ASP A 100 -18.98 -5.45 -0.58
N TYR A 101 -17.98 -6.14 -1.12
CA TYR A 101 -17.11 -5.60 -2.17
C TYR A 101 -17.85 -5.35 -3.49
N ARG A 102 -19.05 -5.95 -3.66
CA ARG A 102 -19.91 -5.75 -4.84
C ARG A 102 -20.65 -4.42 -4.78
N ALA A 103 -20.76 -3.80 -3.61
CA ALA A 103 -21.36 -2.48 -3.41
C ALA A 103 -20.45 -1.29 -3.83
N TRP A 104 -19.55 -1.53 -4.79
CA TRP A 104 -18.52 -0.58 -5.22
C TRP A 104 -19.03 0.60 -6.04
N ARG A 105 -20.26 0.57 -6.56
CA ARG A 105 -20.79 1.67 -7.37
C ARG A 105 -20.76 3.00 -6.61
N GLY A 106 -19.93 3.95 -7.05
CA GLY A 106 -19.74 5.25 -6.40
C GLY A 106 -18.56 5.33 -5.42
N THR A 107 -17.85 4.23 -5.15
CA THR A 107 -16.58 4.27 -4.39
C THR A 107 -15.35 4.67 -5.20
N PRO A 108 -15.25 4.47 -6.54
CA PRO A 108 -14.06 4.85 -7.31
C PRO A 108 -13.71 6.32 -7.17
N LEU A 109 -14.70 7.23 -7.18
CA LEU A 109 -14.45 8.67 -7.06
C LEU A 109 -13.84 9.02 -5.68
N ALA A 110 -14.38 8.47 -4.60
CA ALA A 110 -13.86 8.69 -3.26
C ALA A 110 -12.44 8.12 -3.11
N TRP A 111 -12.18 6.97 -3.73
CA TRP A 111 -10.86 6.34 -3.76
C TRP A 111 -9.82 7.13 -4.55
N PHE A 112 -10.16 7.57 -5.78
CA PHE A 112 -9.28 8.45 -6.56
C PHE A 112 -9.02 9.77 -5.85
N THR A 113 -10.06 10.35 -5.23
CA THR A 113 -9.92 11.57 -4.44
C THR A 113 -9.00 11.36 -3.25
N SER A 114 -9.10 10.22 -2.55
CA SER A 114 -8.22 9.94 -1.42
C SER A 114 -6.76 9.81 -1.84
N ILE A 115 -6.47 9.12 -2.95
CA ILE A 115 -5.12 9.03 -3.51
C ILE A 115 -4.60 10.42 -3.88
N LEU A 116 -5.40 11.22 -4.59
CA LEU A 116 -5.01 12.57 -5.00
C LEU A 116 -4.71 13.46 -3.79
N LEU A 117 -5.59 13.49 -2.79
CA LEU A 117 -5.40 14.25 -1.56
C LEU A 117 -4.15 13.79 -0.80
N LEU A 118 -3.87 12.47 -0.76
CA LEU A 118 -2.68 11.93 -0.12
C LEU A 118 -1.41 12.41 -0.83
N LEU A 119 -1.39 12.35 -2.17
CA LEU A 119 -0.26 12.80 -2.99
C LEU A 119 -0.03 14.31 -2.83
N LEU A 120 -1.10 15.12 -2.89
CA LEU A 120 -1.01 16.57 -2.68
C LEU A 120 -0.58 16.93 -1.26
N GLY A 121 -1.07 16.20 -0.26
CA GLY A 121 -0.68 16.36 1.13
C GLY A 121 0.80 16.02 1.35
N ALA A 122 1.25 14.90 0.80
CA ALA A 122 2.66 14.50 0.82
C ALA A 122 3.55 15.52 0.10
N ALA A 123 3.15 16.02 -1.08
CA ALA A 123 3.87 17.05 -1.81
C ALA A 123 3.91 18.39 -1.04
N ALA A 124 2.84 18.74 -0.33
CA ALA A 124 2.80 19.91 0.54
C ALA A 124 3.73 19.75 1.75
N LEU A 125 3.84 18.55 2.31
CA LEU A 125 4.74 18.24 3.42
C LEU A 125 6.21 18.05 3.01
N GLN A 126 6.48 17.68 1.76
CA GLN A 126 7.84 17.62 1.22
C GLN A 126 8.46 19.03 1.24
N ARG A 127 9.20 19.31 2.31
CA ARG A 127 10.28 20.29 2.27
C ARG A 127 11.40 19.62 1.49
N LEU A 128 11.43 19.84 0.17
CA LEU A 128 12.70 19.71 -0.54
C LEU A 128 13.70 20.56 0.24
N PRO A 129 14.75 19.98 0.83
CA PRO A 129 15.81 20.77 1.41
C PRO A 129 16.28 21.72 0.30
N PRO A 130 16.20 23.05 0.47
CA PRO A 130 16.55 23.98 -0.60
C PRO A 130 17.99 23.78 -1.11
N ASP A 131 18.84 23.17 -0.27
CA ASP A 131 20.27 23.08 -0.48
C ASP A 131 20.81 21.64 -0.47
N GLN A 132 19.96 20.62 -0.50
CA GLN A 132 20.46 19.31 -0.93
C GLN A 132 20.43 19.34 -2.44
N PRO A 133 21.55 19.53 -3.15
CA PRO A 133 21.58 19.19 -4.55
C PRO A 133 21.05 17.77 -4.60
N PHE A 134 19.93 17.56 -5.29
CA PHE A 134 19.71 16.24 -5.86
C PHE A 134 21.05 15.94 -6.51
N GLU A 135 21.78 14.95 -6.01
CA GLU A 135 22.78 14.30 -6.83
C GLU A 135 21.97 13.83 -8.02
N THR A 136 21.92 14.70 -9.02
CA THR A 136 21.48 14.39 -10.36
C THR A 136 22.58 13.45 -10.79
N ARG A 137 22.45 12.19 -10.37
CA ARG A 137 23.09 11.08 -11.03
C ARG A 137 22.58 11.21 -12.43
N HIS A 138 23.34 11.90 -13.27
CA HIS A 138 23.09 11.95 -14.68
C HIS A 138 22.93 10.49 -15.06
N PRO A 139 21.75 10.09 -15.57
CA PRO A 139 21.57 8.71 -15.98
C PRO A 139 22.74 8.41 -16.91
N PRO A 140 23.49 7.32 -16.68
CA PRO A 140 24.64 7.01 -17.50
C PRO A 140 24.18 7.05 -18.96
N LYS A 141 24.90 7.81 -19.79
CA LYS A 141 24.56 7.92 -21.21
C LYS A 141 24.71 6.52 -21.80
N LEU A 142 23.59 5.87 -22.12
CA LEU A 142 23.61 4.55 -22.73
C LEU A 142 24.36 4.63 -24.07
N GLY A 143 25.45 3.89 -24.20
CA GLY A 143 26.16 3.76 -25.47
C GLY A 143 25.28 3.04 -26.50
N ARG A 144 25.51 3.27 -27.80
CA ARG A 144 24.76 2.55 -28.87
C ARG A 144 24.90 1.03 -28.73
N GLY A 145 26.08 0.53 -28.36
CA GLY A 145 26.32 -0.89 -28.12
C GLY A 145 25.54 -1.44 -26.92
N GLU A 146 25.49 -0.69 -25.82
CA GLU A 146 24.67 -1.04 -24.64
C GLU A 146 23.18 -1.04 -24.99
N ALA A 147 22.71 -0.08 -25.79
CA ALA A 147 21.32 -0.03 -26.22
C ALA A 147 20.93 -1.24 -27.07
N VAL A 148 21.80 -1.65 -28.01
CA VAL A 148 21.61 -2.87 -28.81
C VAL A 148 21.62 -4.12 -27.93
N LEU A 149 22.54 -4.20 -26.97
CA LEU A 149 22.61 -5.32 -26.04
C LEU A 149 21.35 -5.41 -25.16
N VAL A 150 20.91 -4.30 -24.58
CA VAL A 150 19.68 -4.21 -23.78
C VAL A 150 18.47 -4.60 -24.60
N ALA A 151 18.36 -4.09 -25.83
CA ALA A 151 17.28 -4.46 -26.74
C ALA A 151 17.32 -5.96 -27.09
N GLY A 152 18.50 -6.51 -27.37
CA GLY A 152 18.68 -7.93 -27.65
C GLY A 152 18.28 -8.82 -26.47
N ILE A 153 18.73 -8.48 -25.26
CA ILE A 153 18.35 -9.20 -24.02
C ILE A 153 16.84 -9.09 -23.80
N PHE A 154 16.26 -7.90 -23.96
CA PHE A 154 14.83 -7.68 -23.80
C PHE A 154 14.01 -8.52 -24.79
N LEU A 155 14.38 -8.52 -26.07
CA LEU A 155 13.70 -9.30 -27.10
C LEU A 155 13.82 -10.81 -26.84
N LEU A 156 15.01 -11.27 -26.43
CA LEU A 156 15.21 -12.67 -26.05
C LEU A 156 14.36 -13.04 -24.83
N ALA A 157 14.33 -12.19 -23.80
CA ALA A 157 13.51 -12.41 -22.61
C ALA A 157 12.02 -12.46 -22.96
N MET A 158 11.55 -11.55 -23.83
CA MET A 158 10.19 -11.57 -24.34
C MET A 158 9.89 -12.85 -25.10
N LEU A 159 10.76 -13.25 -26.04
CA LEU A 159 10.63 -14.48 -26.81
C LEU A 159 10.50 -15.69 -25.89
N LEU A 160 11.42 -15.86 -24.94
CA LEU A 160 11.40 -16.97 -23.99
C LEU A 160 10.15 -16.95 -23.09
N ARG A 161 9.64 -15.77 -22.74
CA ARG A 161 8.46 -15.63 -21.89
C ARG A 161 7.15 -15.91 -22.63
N VAL A 162 7.11 -15.69 -23.95
CA VAL A 162 5.94 -16.02 -24.78
C VAL A 162 6.03 -17.36 -25.48
N TYR A 163 7.23 -17.95 -25.54
CA TYR A 163 7.47 -19.21 -26.22
C TYR A 163 6.62 -20.32 -25.61
N ARG A 164 5.75 -20.90 -26.44
CA ARG A 164 4.86 -22.02 -26.08
C ARG A 164 3.91 -21.73 -24.92
N LEU A 165 3.46 -20.48 -24.79
CA LEU A 165 2.34 -20.12 -23.89
C LEU A 165 1.10 -21.01 -24.10
N ASP A 166 0.85 -21.43 -25.34
CA ASP A 166 -0.25 -22.31 -25.74
C ASP A 166 -0.06 -23.78 -25.36
N SER A 167 1.17 -24.19 -25.03
CA SER A 167 1.52 -25.55 -24.65
C SER A 167 1.59 -25.76 -23.13
N ILE A 168 1.28 -24.73 -22.33
CA ILE A 168 1.22 -24.86 -20.88
C ILE A 168 0.05 -25.80 -20.55
N PRO A 169 0.29 -26.95 -19.90
CA PRO A 169 -0.79 -27.88 -19.59
C PRO A 169 -1.85 -27.17 -18.74
N PRO A 170 -3.15 -27.45 -18.94
CA PRO A 170 -4.21 -26.88 -18.12
C PRO A 170 -4.05 -27.40 -16.69
N GLY A 171 -3.37 -26.62 -15.85
CA GLY A 171 -3.25 -26.85 -14.42
C GLY A 171 -4.35 -26.12 -13.67
N ILE A 172 -4.59 -26.53 -12.42
CA ILE A 172 -5.45 -25.79 -11.50
C ILE A 172 -4.66 -24.58 -11.00
N PHE A 173 -4.63 -23.56 -11.84
CA PHE A 173 -4.04 -22.26 -11.60
C PHE A 173 -5.18 -21.34 -11.16
N VAL A 174 -5.49 -21.38 -9.86
CA VAL A 174 -6.69 -20.75 -9.28
C VAL A 174 -6.70 -19.24 -9.59
N ASP A 175 -5.56 -18.58 -9.38
CA ASP A 175 -5.44 -17.13 -9.57
C ASP A 175 -5.57 -16.77 -11.07
N GLU A 176 -5.01 -17.59 -11.96
CA GLU A 176 -5.08 -17.40 -13.41
C GLU A 176 -6.48 -17.65 -13.96
N THR A 177 -7.18 -18.67 -13.45
CA THR A 177 -8.56 -18.98 -13.85
C THR A 177 -9.53 -17.89 -13.39
N ASN A 178 -9.37 -17.40 -12.16
CA ASN A 178 -10.16 -16.29 -11.63
C ASN A 178 -9.92 -15.02 -12.43
N ALA A 179 -8.65 -14.66 -12.68
CA ALA A 179 -8.33 -13.48 -13.48
C ALA A 179 -8.84 -13.57 -14.93
N ALA A 180 -8.76 -14.75 -15.56
CA ALA A 180 -9.29 -14.96 -16.91
C ALA A 180 -10.82 -14.84 -16.94
N THR A 181 -11.51 -15.37 -15.93
CA THR A 181 -12.97 -15.29 -15.81
C THR A 181 -13.43 -13.85 -15.56
N ASP A 182 -12.75 -13.12 -14.68
CA ASP A 182 -12.98 -11.69 -14.44
C ASP A 182 -12.79 -10.85 -15.72
N ALA A 183 -11.74 -11.14 -16.48
CA ALA A 183 -11.48 -10.46 -17.75
C ALA A 183 -12.60 -10.75 -18.77
N LEU A 184 -13.07 -11.99 -18.87
CA LEU A 184 -14.21 -12.35 -19.72
C LEU A 184 -15.48 -11.62 -19.29
N TYR A 185 -15.78 -11.56 -17.99
CA TYR A 185 -16.93 -10.81 -17.48
C TYR A 185 -16.87 -9.32 -17.85
N LEU A 186 -15.69 -8.70 -17.74
CA LEU A 186 -15.50 -7.31 -18.16
C LEU A 186 -15.70 -7.13 -19.67
N LEU A 187 -15.19 -8.05 -20.49
CA LEU A 187 -15.36 -8.03 -21.96
C LEU A 187 -16.81 -8.26 -22.38
N GLU A 188 -17.58 -9.04 -21.63
CA GLU A 188 -19.02 -9.22 -21.80
C GLU A 188 -19.86 -8.00 -21.36
N GLY A 189 -19.22 -6.93 -20.88
CA GLY A 189 -19.90 -5.74 -20.39
C GLY A 189 -20.52 -5.92 -18.99
N ARG A 190 -20.18 -7.00 -18.27
CA ARG A 190 -20.58 -7.15 -16.87
C ARG A 190 -19.73 -6.22 -16.02
N ALA A 191 -20.39 -5.52 -15.10
CA ALA A 191 -19.70 -4.62 -14.18
C ALA A 191 -19.01 -5.44 -13.07
N ALA A 192 -17.68 -5.53 -13.11
CA ALA A 192 -16.88 -6.12 -12.04
C ALA A 192 -16.34 -5.05 -11.08
N SER A 193 -16.18 -5.40 -9.81
CA SER A 193 -15.60 -4.48 -8.82
C SER A 193 -14.10 -4.37 -9.02
N PRO A 194 -13.52 -3.16 -9.18
CA PRO A 194 -12.06 -3.00 -9.27
C PRO A 194 -11.35 -3.32 -7.93
N PHE A 195 -12.12 -3.57 -6.87
CA PHE A 195 -11.62 -3.88 -5.53
C PHE A 195 -11.71 -5.38 -5.19
N ALA A 196 -12.22 -6.21 -6.10
CA ALA A 196 -12.44 -7.65 -5.86
C ALA A 196 -11.26 -8.54 -6.26
N THR A 197 -10.11 -7.98 -6.63
CA THR A 197 -9.06 -8.74 -7.33
C THR A 197 -8.53 -9.93 -6.51
N GLY A 198 -8.63 -11.13 -7.11
CA GLY A 198 -7.82 -12.32 -6.82
C GLY A 198 -8.21 -13.19 -5.62
N TRP A 199 -8.82 -12.66 -4.55
CA TRP A 199 -8.94 -13.41 -3.28
C TRP A 199 -10.35 -13.48 -2.67
N TYR A 200 -11.35 -12.80 -3.26
CA TYR A 200 -12.68 -12.64 -2.66
C TYR A 200 -13.78 -13.51 -3.28
N GLU A 201 -13.43 -14.44 -4.17
CA GLU A 201 -14.38 -15.29 -4.90
C GLU A 201 -14.42 -16.76 -4.42
N THR A 202 -13.90 -17.10 -3.24
CA THR A 202 -14.14 -18.41 -2.60
C THR A 202 -15.03 -18.29 -1.38
#